data_AF-A0A183IK25-F1
#
_entry.id   AF-A0A183IK25-F1
#
_cell.length_a   1.000
_cell.length_b   1.000
_cell.length_c   1.000
_cell.angle_alpha   90.00
_cell.angle_beta   90.00
_cell.angle_gamma   90.00
#
_symmetry.space_group_name_H-M   'P 1'
#
loop_
_entity.id
_entity.type
_entity.pdbx_description
1 polymer ?
#
loop_
_entity_poly.entity_id
_entity_poly.type
_entity_poly.pdbx_seq_one_letter_code
_entity_poly.pdbx_strand_id
1 'polypeptide(L)'
;MVRAEESSISTVCATIEDYYNDHKHLKSAILNSLLVKLQIIIGREYLKAFESRRLNFHNYGERLTAAEQLKQEADMLKNLFQRLMNKNADEVEASYIEYVSSILIAASDILSLRDKSLLALEVSSFVQKFPEVKVDQLTGIILCREDIGRSDGRQLAQDIISQNRFRETKDNEFSVVFHT
;
A
#
# COMPACT_ATOMS: atom_id res chain seq x y z
N MET A 1 -10.66 30.51 -11.37
CA MET A 1 -9.46 29.99 -10.70
C MET A 1 -9.93 29.07 -9.58
N VAL A 2 -10.21 27.81 -9.93
CA VAL A 2 -10.67 26.81 -8.96
C VAL A 2 -9.45 26.41 -8.16
N ARG A 3 -9.45 26.65 -6.84
CA ARG A 3 -8.46 26.03 -5.94
C ARG A 3 -8.59 24.52 -6.16
N ALA A 4 -7.54 23.88 -6.66
CA ALA A 4 -7.45 22.43 -6.55
C ALA A 4 -7.61 22.12 -5.06
N GLU A 5 -8.63 21.35 -4.69
CA GLU A 5 -8.72 20.81 -3.34
C GLU A 5 -7.43 20.03 -3.10
N GLU A 6 -6.65 20.43 -2.10
CA GLU A 6 -5.45 19.69 -1.71
C GLU A 6 -5.87 18.28 -1.34
N SER A 7 -5.36 17.29 -2.07
CA SER A 7 -5.64 15.88 -1.77
C SER A 7 -5.16 15.56 -0.36
N SER A 8 -5.85 14.66 0.34
CA SER A 8 -5.49 14.26 1.72
C SER A 8 -4.04 13.81 1.81
N ILE A 9 -3.54 13.13 0.79
CA ILE A 9 -2.13 12.72 0.69
C ILE A 9 -1.17 13.91 0.60
N SER A 10 -1.54 15.00 -0.08
CA SER A 10 -0.71 16.19 -0.20
C SER A 10 -0.54 16.85 1.16
N THR A 11 -1.60 16.86 1.97
CA THR A 11 -1.55 17.31 3.36
C THR A 11 -0.64 16.41 4.21
N VAL A 12 -0.75 15.08 4.07
CA VAL A 12 0.14 14.12 4.75
C VAL A 12 1.61 14.36 4.37
N CYS A 13 1.91 14.48 3.08
CA CYS A 13 3.25 14.73 2.59
C CYS A 13 3.83 16.06 3.10
N ALA A 14 3.05 17.14 3.04
CA ALA A 14 3.45 18.45 3.56
C ALA A 14 3.73 18.38 5.07
N THR A 15 2.85 17.71 5.83
CA THR A 15 3.02 17.52 7.28
C THR A 15 4.32 16.76 7.60
N ILE A 16 4.61 15.68 6.86
CA ILE A 16 5.86 14.93 7.03
C ILE A 16 7.08 15.80 6.71
N GLU A 17 7.02 16.60 5.65
CA GLU A 17 8.12 17.49 5.24
C GLU A 17 8.36 18.61 6.29
N ASP A 18 7.30 19.15 6.87
CA ASP A 18 7.39 20.13 7.97
C ASP A 18 8.06 19.52 9.20
N TYR A 19 7.60 18.36 9.67
CA TYR A 19 8.23 17.66 10.79
C TYR A 19 9.67 17.22 10.49
N TYR A 20 9.96 16.82 9.25
CA TYR A 20 11.32 16.52 8.83
C TYR A 20 12.23 17.75 8.98
N ASN A 21 11.76 18.94 8.61
CA ASN A 21 12.55 20.17 8.72
C ASN A 21 12.94 20.50 10.16
N ASP A 22 12.08 20.19 11.13
CA ASP A 22 12.37 20.34 12.56
C ASP A 22 13.36 19.28 13.07
N HIS A 23 13.35 18.09 12.48
CA HIS A 23 14.13 16.93 12.94
C HIS A 23 15.37 16.60 12.11
N LYS A 24 15.66 17.33 11.02
CA LYS A 24 16.79 17.08 10.11
C LYS A 24 18.18 17.13 10.77
N HIS A 25 18.28 17.69 11.97
CA HIS A 25 19.51 17.79 12.75
C HIS A 25 19.80 16.58 13.65
N LEU A 26 18.91 15.58 13.67
CA LEU A 26 19.16 14.31 14.33
C LEU A 26 20.33 13.55 13.67
N LYS A 27 20.94 12.62 14.40
CA LYS A 27 21.92 11.69 13.81
C LYS A 27 21.27 10.92 12.66
N SER A 28 21.97 10.76 11.54
CA SER A 28 21.42 10.15 10.32
C SER A 28 20.75 8.80 10.55
N ALA A 29 21.36 7.91 11.34
CA ALA A 29 20.76 6.60 11.67
C ALA A 29 19.42 6.72 12.41
N ILE A 30 19.27 7.72 13.29
CA ILE A 30 18.02 7.96 14.03
C ILE A 30 16.97 8.54 13.08
N LEU A 31 17.36 9.48 12.23
CA LEU A 31 16.49 10.11 11.24
C LEU A 31 15.97 9.10 10.21
N ASN A 32 16.83 8.25 9.65
CA ASN A 32 16.41 7.20 8.72
C ASN A 32 15.48 6.19 9.38
N SER A 33 15.79 5.73 10.60
CA SER A 33 14.90 4.85 11.35
C SER A 33 13.52 5.48 11.60
N LEU A 34 13.45 6.79 11.85
CA LEU A 34 12.19 7.52 11.97
C LEU A 34 11.42 7.54 10.64
N LEU A 35 12.10 7.81 9.52
CA LEU A 35 11.50 7.80 8.18
C LEU A 35 10.98 6.41 7.79
N VAL A 36 11.71 5.33 8.12
CA VAL A 36 11.25 3.95 7.93
C VAL A 36 9.99 3.67 8.76
N LYS A 37 9.95 4.10 10.02
CA LYS A 37 8.75 3.95 10.87
C LYS A 37 7.54 4.68 10.28
N LEU A 38 7.74 5.89 9.75
CA LEU A 38 6.66 6.64 9.09
C LEU A 38 6.13 5.88 7.86
N GLN A 39 7.01 5.33 7.03
CA GLN A 39 6.60 4.51 5.88
C GLN A 39 5.80 3.28 6.29
N ILE A 40 6.23 2.57 7.34
CA ILE A 40 5.51 1.41 7.89
C ILE A 40 4.11 1.82 8.36
N ILE A 41 4.01 2.94 9.09
CA ILE A 41 2.71 3.45 9.57
C ILE A 41 1.80 3.79 8.39
N ILE A 42 2.30 4.49 7.37
CA ILE A 42 1.52 4.85 6.19
C ILE A 42 0.99 3.59 5.49
N GLY A 43 1.86 2.62 5.21
CA GLY A 43 1.45 1.35 4.58
C GLY A 43 0.38 0.61 5.40
N ARG A 44 0.53 0.58 6.73
CA ARG A 44 -0.48 0.01 7.65
C ARG A 44 -1.81 0.73 7.60
N GLU A 45 -1.81 2.06 7.58
CA GLU A 45 -3.06 2.82 7.56
C GLU A 45 -3.83 2.63 6.24
N TYR A 46 -3.13 2.50 5.10
CA TYR A 46 -3.78 2.08 3.85
C TYR A 46 -4.37 0.67 3.94
N LEU A 47 -3.61 -0.30 4.48
CA LEU A 47 -4.11 -1.67 4.66
C LEU A 47 -5.33 -1.72 5.59
N LYS A 48 -5.33 -0.97 6.68
CA LYS A 48 -6.49 -0.82 7.57
C LYS A 48 -7.67 -0.17 6.86
N ALA A 49 -7.44 0.83 6.00
CA ALA A 49 -8.50 1.46 5.23
C ALA A 49 -9.19 0.44 4.31
N PHE A 50 -8.41 -0.39 3.59
CA PHE A 50 -8.95 -1.49 2.78
C PHE A 50 -9.70 -2.53 3.65
N GLU A 51 -9.09 -2.97 4.75
CA GLU A 51 -9.68 -3.95 5.67
C GLU A 51 -11.00 -3.46 6.28
N SER A 52 -11.09 -2.17 6.60
CA SER A 52 -12.27 -1.55 7.19
C SER A 52 -13.46 -1.39 6.24
N ARG A 53 -13.27 -1.64 4.93
CA ARG A 53 -14.32 -1.58 3.90
C ARG A 53 -15.11 -0.28 3.89
N ARG A 54 -14.42 0.84 4.10
CA ARG A 54 -15.03 2.19 4.08
C ARG A 54 -15.13 2.78 2.67
N LEU A 55 -14.65 2.07 1.65
CA LEU A 55 -14.64 2.50 0.26
C LEU A 55 -15.67 1.69 -0.53
N ASN A 56 -16.69 2.35 -1.06
CA ASN A 56 -17.70 1.74 -1.93
C ASN A 56 -17.59 2.36 -3.33
N PHE A 57 -17.26 1.56 -4.35
CA PHE A 57 -17.24 2.00 -5.75
C PHE A 57 -18.40 1.35 -6.51
N HIS A 58 -19.25 2.16 -7.14
CA HIS A 58 -20.51 1.67 -7.73
C HIS A 58 -20.35 1.20 -9.18
N ASN A 59 -19.27 1.58 -9.85
CA ASN A 59 -19.01 1.26 -11.24
C ASN A 59 -17.52 1.21 -11.56
N TYR A 60 -17.18 0.68 -12.73
CA TYR A 60 -15.80 0.58 -13.20
C TYR A 60 -15.07 1.93 -13.26
N GLY A 61 -15.77 3.01 -13.64
CA GLY A 61 -15.18 4.35 -13.73
C GLY A 61 -14.68 4.84 -12.37
N GLU A 62 -15.51 4.74 -11.33
CA GLU A 62 -15.12 5.08 -9.95
C GLU A 62 -13.91 4.26 -9.47
N ARG A 63 -13.89 2.95 -9.77
CA ARG A 63 -12.75 2.09 -9.43
C ARG A 63 -11.48 2.50 -10.16
N LEU A 64 -11.59 2.85 -11.44
CA LEU A 64 -10.45 3.27 -12.24
C LEU A 64 -9.88 4.59 -11.70
N THR A 65 -10.74 5.57 -11.39
CA THR A 65 -10.32 6.83 -10.76
C THR A 65 -9.64 6.59 -9.41
N ALA A 66 -10.19 5.71 -8.57
CA ALA A 66 -9.56 5.37 -7.29
C ALA A 66 -8.21 4.65 -7.47
N ALA A 67 -8.09 3.77 -8.46
CA ALA A 67 -6.83 3.11 -8.79
C ALA A 67 -5.77 4.11 -9.29
N GLU A 68 -6.14 5.04 -10.17
CA GLU A 68 -5.26 6.11 -10.64
C GLU A 68 -4.81 7.02 -9.49
N GLN A 69 -5.72 7.34 -8.57
CA GLN A 69 -5.39 8.09 -7.37
C GLN A 69 -4.39 7.33 -6.49
N LEU A 70 -4.58 6.02 -6.24
CA LEU A 70 -3.63 5.21 -5.49
C LEU A 70 -2.23 5.17 -6.14
N LYS A 71 -2.15 5.13 -7.48
CA LYS A 71 -0.88 5.20 -8.21
C LYS A 71 -0.19 6.54 -8.00
N GLN A 72 -0.93 7.64 -8.12
CA GLN A 72 -0.41 8.99 -7.86
C GLN A 72 0.06 9.15 -6.41
N GLU A 73 -0.70 8.61 -5.45
CA GLU A 73 -0.35 8.60 -4.03
C GLU A 73 0.93 7.81 -3.76
N ALA A 74 1.08 6.63 -4.37
CA ALA A 74 2.30 5.84 -4.31
C ALA A 74 3.52 6.61 -4.82
N ASP A 75 3.38 7.30 -5.96
CA ASP A 75 4.45 8.11 -6.54
C ASP A 75 4.79 9.33 -5.67
N MET A 76 3.79 10.02 -5.11
CA MET A 76 4.03 11.14 -4.20
C MET A 76 4.80 10.72 -2.94
N LEU A 77 4.38 9.61 -2.31
CA LEU A 77 5.07 9.06 -1.14
C LEU A 77 6.48 8.61 -1.49
N LYS A 78 6.65 7.89 -2.60
CA LYS A 78 7.96 7.45 -3.08
C LYS A 78 8.90 8.64 -3.29
N ASN A 79 8.46 9.65 -4.03
CA ASN A 79 9.25 10.86 -4.29
C ASN A 79 9.58 11.63 -3.01
N LEU A 80 8.63 11.72 -2.06
CA LEU A 80 8.86 12.36 -0.77
C LEU A 80 9.98 11.63 -0.02
N PHE A 81 9.83 10.34 0.25
CA PHE A 81 10.81 9.61 1.06
C PHE A 81 12.17 9.48 0.36
N GLN A 82 12.23 9.39 -0.97
CA GLN A 82 13.50 9.45 -1.70
C GLN A 82 14.25 10.78 -1.50
N ARG A 83 13.53 11.91 -1.41
CA ARG A 83 14.15 13.22 -1.12
C ARG A 83 14.58 13.35 0.34
N LEU A 84 13.77 12.84 1.27
CA LEU A 84 14.01 13.01 2.72
C LEU A 84 15.07 12.04 3.25
N MET A 85 15.23 10.87 2.62
CA MET A 85 16.16 9.86 3.10
C MET A 85 17.60 10.29 2.92
N ASN A 86 18.42 10.07 3.96
CA ASN A 86 19.81 10.44 3.93
C ASN A 86 20.61 9.51 3.00
N LYS A 87 21.65 10.02 2.34
CA LYS A 87 22.56 9.22 1.48
C LYS A 87 23.25 8.06 2.21
N ASN A 88 23.32 8.11 3.54
CA ASN A 88 23.89 7.05 4.37
C ASN A 88 22.86 5.98 4.80
N ALA A 89 21.64 6.00 4.27
CA ALA A 89 20.68 4.92 4.49
C ALA A 89 21.22 3.62 3.95
N ASP A 90 21.03 2.54 4.71
CA ASP A 90 21.35 1.21 4.21
C ASP A 90 20.31 0.76 3.17
N GLU A 91 20.64 -0.33 2.47
CA GLU A 91 19.80 -0.87 1.38
C GLU A 91 18.40 -1.27 1.87
N VAL A 92 18.29 -1.74 3.11
CA VAL A 92 17.03 -2.14 3.73
C VAL A 92 16.14 -0.92 3.99
N GLU A 93 16.69 0.11 4.63
CA GLU A 93 15.99 1.36 4.93
C GLU A 93 15.45 2.01 3.64
N ALA A 94 16.25 2.02 2.58
CA ALA A 94 15.85 2.53 1.26
C ALA A 94 14.79 1.66 0.58
N SER A 95 14.84 0.34 0.77
CA SER A 95 13.91 -0.61 0.15
C SER A 95 12.47 -0.48 0.67
N TYR A 96 12.27 0.06 1.88
CA TYR A 96 10.92 0.36 2.39
C TYR A 96 10.14 1.32 1.48
N ILE A 97 10.83 2.22 0.77
CA ILE A 97 10.20 3.19 -0.13
C ILE A 97 9.51 2.44 -1.27
N GLU A 98 10.24 1.53 -1.91
CA GLU A 98 9.74 0.73 -3.02
C GLU A 98 8.72 -0.31 -2.56
N TYR A 99 8.90 -0.87 -1.35
CA TYR A 99 8.00 -1.87 -0.80
C TYR A 99 6.61 -1.27 -0.52
N VAL A 100 6.54 -0.13 0.18
CA VAL A 100 5.27 0.52 0.52
C VAL A 100 4.56 1.05 -0.73
N SER A 101 5.28 1.70 -1.65
CA SER A 101 4.68 2.16 -2.92
C SER A 101 4.15 0.98 -3.75
N SER A 102 4.87 -0.15 -3.74
CA SER A 102 4.46 -1.36 -4.44
C SER A 102 3.15 -1.97 -3.92
N ILE A 103 2.84 -1.84 -2.62
CA ILE A 103 1.57 -2.33 -2.06
C ILE A 103 0.40 -1.55 -2.66
N LEU A 104 0.53 -0.21 -2.72
CA LEU A 104 -0.48 0.69 -3.29
C LEU A 104 -0.69 0.41 -4.79
N ILE A 105 0.41 0.24 -5.53
CA ILE A 105 0.33 -0.08 -6.96
C ILE A 105 -0.36 -1.44 -7.18
N ALA A 106 0.04 -2.49 -6.47
CA ALA A 106 -0.58 -3.80 -6.64
C ALA A 106 -2.08 -3.79 -6.26
N ALA A 107 -2.47 -3.05 -5.21
CA ALA A 107 -3.87 -2.85 -4.88
C ALA A 107 -4.62 -2.10 -6.00
N SER A 108 -4.01 -1.09 -6.60
CA SER A 108 -4.61 -0.35 -7.72
C SER A 108 -4.79 -1.20 -8.98
N ASP A 109 -3.90 -2.17 -9.22
CA ASP A 109 -4.01 -3.10 -10.34
C ASP A 109 -5.21 -4.05 -10.16
N ILE A 110 -5.46 -4.52 -8.92
CA ILE A 110 -6.67 -5.30 -8.59
C ILE A 110 -7.96 -4.48 -8.84
N LEU A 111 -7.96 -3.20 -8.47
CA LEU A 111 -9.13 -2.30 -8.61
C LEU A 111 -9.41 -1.92 -10.07
N SER A 112 -8.36 -1.63 -10.84
CA SER A 112 -8.47 -1.23 -12.25
C SER A 112 -8.67 -2.40 -13.21
N LEU A 113 -8.51 -3.64 -12.75
CA LEU A 113 -8.71 -4.83 -13.57
C LEU A 113 -10.17 -4.96 -14.05
N ARG A 114 -10.37 -4.75 -15.36
CA ARG A 114 -11.68 -4.80 -16.02
C ARG A 114 -12.21 -6.22 -16.18
N ASP A 115 -11.35 -7.18 -16.55
CA ASP A 115 -11.75 -8.57 -16.76
C ASP A 115 -11.79 -9.33 -15.43
N LYS A 116 -13.01 -9.62 -14.96
CA LYS A 116 -13.23 -10.35 -13.71
C LYS A 116 -12.67 -11.78 -13.76
N SER A 117 -12.54 -12.40 -14.93
CA SER A 117 -11.98 -13.75 -15.07
C SER A 117 -10.50 -13.82 -14.72
N LEU A 118 -9.79 -12.69 -14.81
CA LEU A 118 -8.37 -12.56 -14.47
C LEU A 118 -8.13 -12.16 -13.01
N LEU A 119 -9.18 -11.94 -12.21
CA LEU A 119 -9.02 -11.45 -10.84
C LEU A 119 -8.19 -12.40 -9.96
N ALA A 120 -8.39 -13.71 -10.10
CA ALA A 120 -7.61 -14.69 -9.35
C ALA A 120 -6.11 -14.63 -9.68
N LEU A 121 -5.76 -14.30 -10.93
CA LEU A 121 -4.37 -14.14 -11.35
C LEU A 121 -3.76 -12.91 -10.68
N GLU A 122 -4.44 -11.76 -10.72
CA GLU A 122 -3.93 -10.52 -10.15
C GLU A 122 -3.79 -10.60 -8.63
N VAL A 123 -4.77 -11.21 -7.95
CA VAL A 123 -4.70 -11.48 -6.50
C VAL A 123 -3.56 -12.44 -6.17
N SER A 124 -3.28 -13.42 -7.03
CA SER A 124 -2.11 -14.30 -6.87
C SER A 124 -0.80 -13.54 -7.03
N SER A 125 -0.69 -12.65 -8.02
CA SER A 125 0.48 -11.77 -8.18
C SER A 125 0.70 -10.88 -6.95
N PHE A 126 -0.37 -10.34 -6.36
CA PHE A 126 -0.29 -9.59 -5.10
C PHE A 126 0.30 -10.45 -3.97
N VAL A 127 -0.25 -11.65 -3.74
CA VAL A 127 0.21 -12.55 -2.66
C VAL A 127 1.63 -13.05 -2.90
N GLN A 128 2.04 -13.26 -4.14
CA GLN A 128 3.43 -13.63 -4.45
C GLN A 128 4.41 -12.51 -4.11
N LYS A 129 4.00 -11.24 -4.25
CA LYS A 129 4.82 -10.08 -3.90
C LYS A 129 4.78 -9.77 -2.40
N PHE A 130 3.66 -10.06 -1.75
CA PHE A 130 3.40 -9.77 -0.33
C PHE A 130 2.85 -11.00 0.39
N PRO A 131 3.67 -12.04 0.62
CA PRO A 131 3.20 -13.30 1.18
C PRO A 131 2.71 -13.18 2.64
N GLU A 132 3.00 -12.06 3.32
CA GLU A 132 2.62 -11.79 4.70
C GLU A 132 1.22 -11.16 4.85
N VAL A 133 0.56 -10.85 3.73
CA VAL A 133 -0.80 -10.31 3.74
C VAL A 133 -1.77 -11.25 4.46
N LYS A 134 -2.60 -10.69 5.35
CA LYS A 134 -3.63 -11.44 6.05
C LYS A 134 -4.88 -11.59 5.18
N VAL A 135 -5.64 -12.65 5.42
CA VAL A 135 -6.90 -12.93 4.70
C VAL A 135 -7.85 -11.73 4.75
N ASP A 136 -8.01 -11.09 5.91
CA ASP A 136 -8.95 -9.97 6.07
C ASP A 136 -8.49 -8.71 5.30
N GLN A 137 -7.19 -8.42 5.28
CA GLN A 137 -6.61 -7.34 4.48
C GLN A 137 -6.81 -7.57 2.99
N LEU A 138 -6.48 -8.78 2.49
CA LEU A 138 -6.65 -9.13 1.09
C LEU A 138 -8.13 -9.15 0.67
N THR A 139 -9.00 -9.65 1.55
CA THR A 139 -10.45 -9.61 1.35
C THR A 139 -10.94 -8.16 1.24
N GLY A 140 -10.42 -7.24 2.07
CA GLY A 140 -10.74 -5.81 1.99
C GLY A 140 -10.43 -5.22 0.61
N ILE A 141 -9.22 -5.47 0.10
CA ILE A 141 -8.77 -5.00 -1.22
C ILE A 141 -9.68 -5.57 -2.34
N ILE A 142 -9.99 -6.86 -2.31
CA ILE A 142 -10.85 -7.51 -3.32
C ILE A 142 -12.26 -6.90 -3.31
N LEU A 143 -12.82 -6.69 -2.12
CA LEU A 143 -14.20 -6.25 -1.97
C LEU A 143 -14.41 -4.77 -2.29
N CYS A 144 -13.36 -3.94 -2.25
CA CYS A 144 -13.44 -2.59 -2.80
C CYS A 144 -13.93 -2.57 -4.26
N ARG A 145 -13.81 -3.67 -5.01
CA ARG A 145 -14.33 -3.73 -6.39
C ARG A 145 -15.86 -3.73 -6.48
N GLU A 146 -16.57 -4.09 -5.42
CA GLU A 146 -18.04 -4.22 -5.31
C GLU A 146 -18.74 -5.13 -6.35
N ASP A 147 -18.05 -5.61 -7.38
CA ASP A 147 -18.53 -6.60 -8.36
C ASP A 147 -18.27 -8.06 -7.92
N ILE A 148 -17.77 -8.23 -6.69
CA ILE A 148 -17.47 -9.49 -6.02
C ILE A 148 -18.29 -9.61 -4.75
N GLY A 149 -19.01 -10.72 -4.59
CA GLY A 149 -19.76 -11.00 -3.36
C GLY A 149 -18.83 -11.19 -2.16
N ARG A 150 -19.31 -10.85 -0.96
CA ARG A 150 -18.52 -10.97 0.29
C ARG A 150 -17.99 -12.38 0.55
N SER A 151 -18.80 -13.40 0.29
CA SER A 151 -18.41 -14.82 0.40
C SER A 151 -17.30 -15.15 -0.58
N ASP A 152 -17.50 -14.78 -1.84
CA ASP A 152 -16.63 -15.16 -2.95
C ASP A 152 -15.28 -14.48 -2.84
N GLY A 153 -15.26 -13.19 -2.45
CA GLY A 153 -14.02 -12.45 -2.23
C GLY A 153 -13.21 -13.00 -1.07
N ARG A 154 -13.86 -13.41 0.03
CA ARG A 154 -13.18 -14.05 1.17
C ARG A 154 -12.64 -15.42 0.79
N GLN A 155 -13.43 -16.24 0.10
CA GLN A 155 -13.01 -17.56 -0.36
C GLN A 155 -11.80 -17.45 -1.29
N LEU A 156 -11.85 -16.52 -2.26
CA LEU A 156 -10.73 -16.25 -3.17
C LEU A 156 -9.44 -15.89 -2.44
N ALA A 157 -9.53 -15.00 -1.43
CA ALA A 157 -8.38 -14.63 -0.61
C ALA A 157 -7.80 -15.84 0.16
N GLN A 158 -8.66 -16.66 0.77
CA GLN A 158 -8.26 -17.86 1.50
C GLN A 158 -7.58 -18.88 0.59
N ASP A 159 -8.17 -19.16 -0.56
CA ASP A 159 -7.66 -20.13 -1.53
C ASP A 159 -6.27 -19.72 -2.02
N ILE A 160 -6.11 -18.47 -2.47
CA ILE A 160 -4.84 -17.98 -2.99
C ILE A 160 -3.75 -17.92 -1.92
N ILE A 161 -4.06 -17.45 -0.71
CA ILE A 161 -3.09 -17.43 0.39
C ILE A 161 -2.68 -18.87 0.74
N SER A 162 -3.62 -19.81 0.81
CA SER A 162 -3.32 -21.22 1.12
C SER A 162 -2.43 -21.87 0.08
N GLN A 163 -2.63 -21.56 -1.21
CA GLN A 163 -1.81 -22.07 -2.32
C GLN A 163 -0.38 -21.51 -2.28
N ASN A 164 -0.21 -20.26 -1.82
CA ASN A 164 1.10 -19.61 -1.77
C ASN A 164 1.89 -19.91 -0.49
N ARG A 165 1.26 -20.41 0.59
CA ARG A 165 1.93 -20.77 1.85
C ARG A 165 3.03 -21.84 1.73
N PHE A 166 3.03 -22.63 0.66
CA PHE A 166 4.05 -23.66 0.42
C PHE A 166 5.35 -23.10 -0.18
N ARG A 167 5.38 -21.81 -0.56
CA ARG A 167 6.62 -21.12 -0.94
C ARG A 167 7.23 -20.56 0.34
N GLU A 168 8.43 -21.01 0.69
CA GLU A 168 9.14 -20.60 1.91
C GLU A 168 9.12 -19.07 2.08
N THR A 169 8.39 -18.58 3.09
CA THR A 169 8.54 -17.21 3.58
C THR A 169 9.85 -17.16 4.35
N LYS A 170 10.92 -16.72 3.70
CA LYS A 170 12.09 -16.21 4.43
C LYS A 170 11.59 -15.10 5.34
N ASP A 171 12.10 -15.01 6.56
CA ASP A 171 11.81 -13.90 7.46
C ASP A 171 12.03 -12.59 6.71
N ASN A 172 10.91 -11.97 6.32
CA ASN A 172 10.90 -10.76 5.53
C ASN A 172 10.75 -9.61 6.51
N GLU A 173 11.80 -8.79 6.65
CA GLU A 173 11.76 -7.65 7.55
C GLU A 173 10.64 -6.66 7.20
N PHE A 174 10.20 -6.62 5.94
CA PHE A 174 9.07 -5.78 5.49
C PHE A 174 7.70 -6.31 5.95
N SER A 175 7.63 -7.53 6.46
CA SER A 175 6.40 -8.15 7.01
C SER A 175 5.72 -7.28 8.06
N VAL A 176 6.49 -6.45 8.76
CA VAL A 176 5.97 -5.54 9.77
C VAL A 176 4.92 -4.58 9.23
N VAL A 177 4.89 -4.28 7.93
CA VAL A 177 3.86 -3.44 7.31
C VAL A 177 2.47 -4.10 7.39
N PHE A 178 2.39 -5.43 7.43
CA PHE A 178 1.12 -6.17 7.50
C PHE A 178 0.63 -6.43 8.94
N HIS A 179 1.37 -5.98 9.95
CA HIS A 179 0.92 -5.99 11.35
C HIS A 179 0.00 -4.80 11.63
N THR A 180 -1.26 -4.90 11.18
CA THR A 180 -2.35 -3.97 11.48
C THR A 180 -2.93 -4.14 12.87
#